data_AF-A0A5B0APT4-F1
#
_entry.id   AF-A0A5B0APT4-F1
#
_cell.length_a   1.000
_cell.length_b   1.000
_cell.length_c   1.000
_cell.angle_alpha   90.00
_cell.angle_beta   90.00
_cell.angle_gamma   90.00
#
_symmetry.space_group_name_H-M   'P 1'
#
loop_
_entity.id
_entity.type
_entity.pdbx_description
1 polymer ?
#
loop_
_entity_poly.entity_id
_entity_poly.type
_entity_poly.pdbx_seq_one_letter_code
_entity_poly.pdbx_strand_id
1 'polypeptide(L)'
;MNRTTVSLIAGVTALAAVTGFASVSGPEASAPDSAKAADLLPVERTSLLCPAPSTSDLAETAYTSFTPVTKGTGSDGGAALVTAGTEKAGTDKDDAAGDDTDEDAEKGDAADGGKAGEKKPFLTSKEPGKPVTGEESGAESPALVGTAEGRFAPGWAVQQTTQVEAGTGRGLLGVACSAPDTEFWLPGASTAKERTDYVHLTNPDDSAAVADIELYGKDGALKSTVGEGIKIPPHAGESVLLSTLIDEPETDLTVHVTVRSGRVAAAVQALDDTLGGDWLAPSATPADRLVLPGIPKDATSVRLVAFAPGEADADLKVRLASPTGLITPAGHETLHVKAGMTAAVDLGNLTRGETGSLVLTPTGRSAPVVAALQVVRGKGDSKETAFIPATTAVGARATAAGNRSKGSVLSLVAPGRGAQVRVTASAGSGGGTAASKTYTVKAGTTQNVQLPVPGGLKGTYALTVEPLSGGPVHAARLLEAPQDGVPMFTVQTLPDDRGTVRVPEAEQDLSVLTK
;
A
#
# COMPACT_ATOMS: atom_id res chain seq x y z
N MET A 1 -9.22 85.36 -19.26
CA MET A 1 -8.68 84.04 -19.64
C MET A 1 -7.21 84.02 -19.20
N ASN A 2 -6.81 83.15 -18.26
CA ASN A 2 -5.41 82.81 -17.86
C ASN A 2 -5.23 82.45 -16.36
N ARG A 3 -6.11 81.64 -15.77
CA ARG A 3 -5.83 81.04 -14.43
C ARG A 3 -6.22 79.56 -14.34
N THR A 4 -7.31 79.17 -14.98
CA THR A 4 -7.79 77.78 -15.03
C THR A 4 -6.95 76.87 -15.92
N THR A 5 -6.47 77.36 -17.08
CA THR A 5 -5.66 76.55 -18.00
C THR A 5 -4.26 76.24 -17.45
N VAL A 6 -3.68 77.16 -16.68
CA VAL A 6 -2.35 76.99 -16.07
C VAL A 6 -2.40 75.97 -14.92
N SER A 7 -3.49 75.95 -14.13
CA SER A 7 -3.67 74.96 -13.06
C SER A 7 -3.91 73.55 -13.59
N LEU A 8 -4.59 73.44 -14.74
CA LEU A 8 -4.83 72.14 -15.37
C LEU A 8 -3.55 71.56 -15.99
N ILE A 9 -2.72 72.40 -16.63
CA ILE A 9 -1.42 71.97 -17.18
C ILE A 9 -0.44 71.60 -16.06
N ALA A 10 -0.41 72.37 -14.96
CA ALA A 10 0.41 72.05 -13.79
C ALA A 10 -0.04 70.75 -13.10
N GLY A 11 -1.36 70.52 -12.99
CA GLY A 11 -1.90 69.26 -12.46
C GLY A 11 -1.56 68.06 -13.32
N VAL A 12 -1.65 68.18 -14.65
CA VAL A 12 -1.32 67.09 -15.59
C VAL A 12 0.18 66.80 -15.60
N THR A 13 1.05 67.80 -15.51
CA THR A 13 2.51 67.59 -15.43
C THR A 13 2.94 66.99 -14.10
N ALA A 14 2.33 67.40 -12.98
CA ALA A 14 2.56 66.78 -11.68
C ALA A 14 2.09 65.31 -11.65
N LEU A 15 0.92 65.02 -12.25
CA LEU A 15 0.40 63.64 -12.31
C LEU A 15 1.24 62.75 -13.23
N ALA A 16 1.76 63.28 -14.34
CA ALA A 16 2.67 62.58 -15.25
C ALA A 16 4.05 62.33 -14.61
N ALA A 17 4.56 63.27 -13.80
CA ALA A 17 5.80 63.10 -13.05
C ALA A 17 5.66 62.07 -11.92
N VAL A 18 4.52 62.07 -11.21
CA VAL A 18 4.25 61.10 -10.14
C VAL A 18 3.97 59.69 -10.69
N THR A 19 3.26 59.56 -11.81
CA THR A 19 3.07 58.25 -12.47
C THR A 19 4.35 57.75 -13.15
N GLY A 20 5.17 58.64 -13.70
CA GLY A 20 6.50 58.31 -14.24
C GLY A 20 7.53 57.94 -13.17
N PHE A 21 7.47 58.54 -11.98
CA PHE A 21 8.33 58.14 -10.86
C PHE A 21 7.85 56.82 -10.24
N ALA A 22 6.54 56.61 -10.09
CA ALA A 22 5.97 55.37 -9.57
C ALA A 22 6.20 54.15 -10.50
N SER A 23 6.32 54.35 -11.82
CA SER A 23 6.67 53.27 -12.75
C SER A 23 8.17 52.94 -12.79
N VAL A 24 9.04 53.86 -12.33
CA VAL A 24 10.50 53.67 -12.29
C VAL A 24 11.00 53.28 -10.88
N SER A 25 10.20 53.51 -9.84
CA SER A 25 10.52 53.18 -8.44
C SER A 25 9.53 52.21 -7.78
N GLY A 26 8.70 51.53 -8.58
CA GLY A 26 7.99 50.35 -8.11
C GLY A 26 9.03 49.30 -7.67
N PRO A 27 8.82 48.59 -6.54
CA PRO A 27 9.68 47.46 -6.22
C PRO A 27 9.67 46.56 -7.45
N GLU A 28 10.86 46.17 -7.93
CA GLU A 28 10.96 45.08 -8.91
C GLU A 28 10.02 44.00 -8.42
N ALA A 29 8.99 43.69 -9.21
CA ALA A 29 8.18 42.53 -8.94
C ALA A 29 9.20 41.41 -8.90
N SER A 30 9.48 40.89 -7.69
CA SER A 30 10.25 39.68 -7.51
C SER A 30 9.68 38.74 -8.54
N ALA A 31 10.53 38.32 -9.49
CA ALA A 31 10.16 37.25 -10.42
C ALA A 31 9.46 36.19 -9.57
N PRO A 32 8.36 35.58 -10.02
CA PRO A 32 7.81 34.46 -9.28
C PRO A 32 9.00 33.53 -9.06
N ASP A 33 9.46 33.41 -7.81
CA ASP A 33 10.50 32.47 -7.47
C ASP A 33 9.92 31.17 -7.97
N SER A 34 10.45 30.72 -9.11
CA SER A 34 10.14 29.40 -9.60
C SER A 34 10.77 28.53 -8.55
N ALA A 35 10.00 28.21 -7.50
CA ALA A 35 10.44 27.37 -6.40
C ALA A 35 11.13 26.20 -7.07
N LYS A 36 12.46 26.17 -6.95
CA LYS A 36 13.27 25.20 -7.66
C LYS A 36 12.71 23.84 -7.28
N ALA A 37 12.43 23.01 -8.28
CA ALA A 37 11.81 21.72 -8.02
C ALA A 37 12.66 20.98 -6.98
N ALA A 38 12.05 20.61 -5.85
CA ALA A 38 12.74 19.92 -4.76
C ALA A 38 13.54 18.73 -5.30
N ASP A 39 14.78 18.59 -4.85
CA ASP A 39 15.65 17.50 -5.28
C ASP A 39 15.05 16.15 -4.82
N LEU A 40 15.00 15.18 -5.74
CA LEU A 40 14.60 13.81 -5.45
C LEU A 40 15.84 13.02 -5.02
N LEU A 41 15.91 12.65 -3.75
CA LEU A 41 17.00 11.87 -3.20
C LEU A 41 16.55 10.43 -2.91
N PRO A 42 17.45 9.43 -3.03
CA PRO A 42 17.16 8.08 -2.60
C PRO A 42 16.81 8.02 -1.12
N VAL A 43 15.84 7.18 -0.76
CA VAL A 43 15.51 6.95 0.66
C VAL A 43 16.63 6.17 1.35
N GLU A 44 17.08 6.66 2.51
CA GLU A 44 18.18 6.05 3.27
C GLU A 44 17.72 4.96 4.24
N ARG A 45 16.44 4.94 4.63
CA ARG A 45 15.87 3.91 5.51
C ARG A 45 14.41 3.61 5.17
N THR A 46 14.09 2.33 5.04
CA THR A 46 12.75 1.81 4.78
C THR A 46 12.40 0.77 5.82
N SER A 47 11.18 0.82 6.36
CA SER A 47 10.63 -0.23 7.20
C SER A 47 9.38 -0.82 6.54
N LEU A 48 9.26 -2.15 6.55
CA LEU A 48 8.13 -2.89 6.00
C LEU A 48 7.67 -3.95 6.99
N LEU A 49 6.36 -4.19 7.02
CA LEU A 49 5.72 -5.08 7.99
C LEU A 49 4.86 -6.09 7.25
N CYS A 50 5.13 -7.35 7.53
CA CYS A 50 4.40 -8.48 6.96
C CYS A 50 3.47 -9.04 8.04
N PRO A 51 2.15 -9.14 7.81
CA PRO A 51 1.22 -9.67 8.81
C PRO A 51 1.46 -11.18 9.02
N ALA A 52 1.01 -11.72 10.15
CA ALA A 52 0.99 -13.17 10.36
C ALA A 52 0.24 -13.84 9.19
N PRO A 53 0.82 -14.87 8.54
CA PRO A 53 0.40 -15.23 7.20
C PRO A 53 -0.90 -16.02 7.11
N SER A 54 -1.25 -16.78 8.14
CA SER A 54 -2.45 -17.62 8.18
C SER A 54 -2.72 -18.14 9.59
N THR A 55 -3.98 -18.46 9.87
CA THR A 55 -4.40 -19.24 11.04
C THR A 55 -4.56 -20.74 10.72
N SER A 56 -4.18 -21.18 9.52
CA SER A 56 -4.33 -22.56 9.05
C SER A 56 -3.02 -23.34 9.14
N ASP A 57 -3.08 -24.56 9.66
CA ASP A 57 -1.95 -25.51 9.65
C ASP A 57 -1.58 -25.98 8.24
N LEU A 58 -2.47 -25.81 7.27
CA LEU A 58 -2.26 -26.17 5.86
C LEU A 58 -1.67 -25.01 5.04
N ALA A 59 -1.22 -23.94 5.69
CA ALA A 59 -0.68 -22.77 5.04
C ALA A 59 0.79 -22.98 4.64
N GLU A 60 1.10 -22.81 3.37
CA GLU A 60 2.48 -22.71 2.87
C GLU A 60 2.79 -21.27 2.49
N THR A 61 3.73 -20.62 3.19
CA THR A 61 4.06 -19.21 2.92
C THR A 61 5.47 -19.03 2.42
N ALA A 62 5.59 -18.30 1.31
CA ALA A 62 6.84 -17.86 0.75
C ALA A 62 6.97 -16.33 0.83
N TYR A 63 8.15 -15.88 1.24
CA TYR A 63 8.57 -14.49 1.29
C TYR A 63 9.59 -14.23 0.17
N THR A 64 9.48 -13.09 -0.52
CA THR A 64 10.51 -12.62 -1.46
C THR A 64 10.85 -11.17 -1.16
N SER A 65 12.10 -10.92 -0.76
CA SER A 65 12.68 -9.59 -0.57
C SER A 65 13.44 -9.15 -1.81
N PHE A 66 13.30 -7.88 -2.20
CA PHE A 66 14.04 -7.29 -3.32
C PHE A 66 14.23 -5.79 -3.15
N THR A 67 15.43 -5.30 -3.44
CA THR A 67 15.69 -3.87 -3.63
C THR A 67 16.13 -3.62 -5.07
N PRO A 68 15.48 -2.72 -5.83
CA PRO A 68 16.01 -2.29 -7.12
C PRO A 68 17.35 -1.56 -6.99
N VAL A 69 18.22 -1.69 -8.00
CA VAL A 69 19.49 -0.93 -8.01
C VAL A 69 19.19 0.55 -8.27
N THR A 70 19.49 1.41 -7.30
CA THR A 70 19.22 2.85 -7.36
C THR A 70 20.52 3.65 -7.39
N LYS A 71 20.66 4.54 -8.37
CA LYS A 71 21.83 5.43 -8.50
C LYS A 71 21.83 6.50 -7.39
N GLY A 72 23.02 6.97 -7.03
CA GLY A 72 23.18 8.01 -6.00
C GLY A 72 23.11 7.50 -4.56
N THR A 73 23.11 6.18 -4.37
CA THR A 73 23.24 5.54 -3.05
C THR A 73 24.71 5.28 -2.72
N GLY A 74 25.05 5.25 -1.43
CA GLY A 74 26.36 4.82 -0.93
C GLY A 74 26.63 3.31 -1.15
N SER A 75 27.75 2.80 -0.63
CA SER A 75 28.08 1.36 -0.71
C SER A 75 27.51 0.51 0.42
N ASP A 76 27.12 1.15 1.53
CA ASP A 76 26.89 0.49 2.81
C ASP A 76 25.39 0.29 3.11
N GLY A 77 25.11 -0.41 4.21
CA GLY A 77 23.76 -0.73 4.68
C GLY A 77 23.40 -2.22 4.53
N GLY A 78 22.16 -2.56 4.88
CA GLY A 78 21.62 -3.91 4.81
C GLY A 78 20.11 -3.90 4.76
N ALA A 79 19.50 -5.04 4.43
CA ALA A 79 18.06 -5.23 4.54
C ALA A 79 17.75 -6.61 5.12
N ALA A 80 16.91 -6.63 6.15
CA ALA A 80 16.57 -7.85 6.87
C ALA A 80 15.10 -7.87 7.32
N LEU A 81 14.56 -9.08 7.42
CA LEU A 81 13.29 -9.37 8.10
C LEU A 81 13.61 -10.16 9.37
N VAL A 82 12.95 -9.80 10.46
CA VAL A 82 13.01 -10.50 11.76
C VAL A 82 11.60 -10.88 12.20
N THR A 83 11.48 -11.92 13.04
CA THR A 83 10.19 -12.36 13.57
C THR A 83 9.66 -11.42 14.66
N ALA A 84 8.38 -11.06 14.55
CA ALA A 84 7.68 -10.30 15.57
C ALA A 84 7.48 -11.13 16.87
N GLY A 85 7.38 -10.47 18.03
CA GLY A 85 7.06 -11.08 19.33
C GLY A 85 8.26 -11.73 20.05
N THR A 86 9.46 -11.70 19.49
CA THR A 86 10.65 -12.30 20.10
C THR A 86 11.31 -11.43 21.18
N GLU A 87 10.73 -10.28 21.53
CA GLU A 87 11.12 -9.57 22.76
C GLU A 87 10.38 -10.22 23.91
N LYS A 88 11.09 -11.02 24.71
CA LYS A 88 10.60 -11.29 26.06
C LYS A 88 10.47 -9.93 26.74
N ALA A 89 9.23 -9.54 27.02
CA ALA A 89 8.93 -8.55 28.02
C ALA A 89 9.82 -8.83 29.24
N GLY A 90 10.56 -7.81 29.69
CA GLY A 90 11.28 -7.88 30.96
C GLY A 90 10.31 -8.40 32.00
N THR A 91 10.57 -9.60 32.50
CA THR A 91 9.83 -10.12 33.64
C THR A 91 10.31 -9.30 34.81
N ASP A 92 9.50 -8.31 35.20
CA ASP A 92 9.48 -7.83 36.57
C ASP A 92 9.25 -9.07 37.44
N LYS A 93 10.35 -9.64 37.94
CA LYS A 93 10.29 -10.62 39.01
C LYS A 93 10.13 -9.82 40.28
N ASP A 94 8.86 -9.70 40.68
CA ASP A 94 8.48 -9.41 42.05
C ASP A 94 9.25 -10.31 43.02
N ASP A 95 9.77 -9.67 44.06
CA ASP A 95 10.47 -10.24 45.19
C ASP A 95 9.64 -11.35 45.87
N ALA A 96 10.20 -12.56 45.91
CA ALA A 96 9.82 -13.56 46.89
C ALA A 96 11.09 -14.20 47.46
N ALA A 97 11.47 -13.71 48.64
CA ALA A 97 12.48 -14.29 49.50
C ALA A 97 12.09 -15.73 49.88
N GLY A 98 13.03 -16.65 49.70
CA GLY A 98 12.94 -18.04 50.13
C GLY A 98 14.37 -18.59 50.22
N ASP A 99 14.90 -18.51 51.43
CA ASP A 99 16.15 -19.09 51.92
C ASP A 99 16.18 -20.61 51.69
N ASP A 100 17.26 -21.13 51.12
CA ASP A 100 17.98 -22.28 51.69
C ASP A 100 19.27 -22.57 50.90
N THR A 101 20.31 -22.76 51.71
CA THR A 101 21.72 -23.01 51.45
C THR A 101 22.01 -24.31 50.71
N ASP A 102 23.00 -24.31 49.81
CA ASP A 102 24.22 -25.12 50.01
C ASP A 102 25.33 -24.77 48.99
N GLU A 103 26.55 -24.81 49.53
CA GLU A 103 27.82 -24.37 48.96
C GLU A 103 28.38 -25.37 47.94
N ASP A 104 28.97 -24.87 46.85
CA ASP A 104 30.34 -25.26 46.49
C ASP A 104 30.94 -24.31 45.44
N ALA A 105 32.17 -23.88 45.72
CA ALA A 105 32.88 -22.82 45.04
C ALA A 105 34.00 -23.35 44.14
N GLU A 106 34.02 -22.90 42.88
CA GLU A 106 35.28 -22.71 42.15
C GLU A 106 35.32 -21.33 41.47
N LYS A 107 36.36 -20.56 41.80
CA LYS A 107 36.86 -19.36 41.12
C LYS A 107 37.60 -19.78 39.84
N GLY A 108 37.62 -19.07 38.73
CA GLY A 108 37.04 -17.80 38.32
C GLY A 108 37.59 -17.47 36.92
N ASP A 109 36.93 -16.56 36.20
CA ASP A 109 37.62 -15.58 35.35
C ASP A 109 36.63 -14.49 34.91
N ALA A 110 37.21 -13.31 34.69
CA ALA A 110 36.57 -12.01 34.71
C ALA A 110 35.65 -11.70 33.51
N ALA A 111 34.57 -10.99 33.84
CA ALA A 111 33.81 -10.02 33.07
C ALA A 111 34.19 -9.80 31.58
N ASP A 112 33.23 -10.12 30.70
CA ASP A 112 33.01 -9.33 29.48
C ASP A 112 31.59 -8.77 29.52
N GLY A 113 31.48 -7.46 29.27
CA GLY A 113 30.27 -6.70 29.35
C GLY A 113 29.50 -6.72 28.03
N GLY A 114 28.18 -6.89 28.13
CA GLY A 114 27.20 -6.30 27.20
C GLY A 114 27.23 -6.75 25.74
N LYS A 115 26.27 -7.62 25.38
CA LYS A 115 25.43 -7.42 24.20
C LYS A 115 24.03 -7.96 24.47
N ALA A 116 23.03 -7.09 24.38
CA ALA A 116 21.65 -7.51 24.17
C ALA A 116 21.64 -8.44 22.96
N GLY A 117 21.02 -9.62 23.09
CA GLY A 117 21.09 -10.67 22.09
C GLY A 117 20.56 -10.21 20.73
N GLU A 118 21.46 -10.03 19.75
CA GLU A 118 21.10 -9.83 18.36
C GLU A 118 20.33 -11.07 17.88
N LYS A 119 19.04 -10.90 17.61
CA LYS A 119 18.19 -11.97 17.07
C LYS A 119 18.65 -12.30 15.65
N LYS A 120 18.68 -13.59 15.33
CA LYS A 120 19.05 -14.06 13.99
C LYS A 120 17.96 -13.62 12.99
N PRO A 121 18.32 -12.89 11.91
CA PRO A 121 17.36 -12.52 10.88
C PRO A 121 16.72 -13.75 10.23
N PHE A 122 15.41 -13.67 9.98
CA PHE A 122 14.67 -14.66 9.19
C PHE A 122 15.13 -14.62 7.73
N LEU A 123 15.22 -13.40 7.16
CA LEU A 123 15.67 -13.17 5.79
C LEU A 123 16.67 -12.01 5.77
N THR A 124 17.75 -12.15 5.00
CA THR A 124 18.72 -11.06 4.80
C THR A 124 19.07 -10.91 3.33
N SER A 125 18.95 -9.69 2.82
CA SER A 125 19.34 -9.34 1.46
C SER A 125 20.86 -9.20 1.36
N LYS A 126 21.46 -9.83 0.35
CA LYS A 126 22.93 -9.81 0.16
C LYS A 126 23.40 -8.63 -0.69
N GLU A 127 22.61 -8.26 -1.68
CA GLU A 127 22.88 -7.14 -2.58
C GLU A 127 21.58 -6.65 -3.24
N PRO A 128 21.46 -5.35 -3.57
CA PRO A 128 20.38 -4.86 -4.42
C PRO A 128 20.43 -5.51 -5.81
N GLY A 129 19.27 -5.62 -6.46
CA GLY A 129 19.11 -6.16 -7.81
C GLY A 129 18.95 -7.68 -7.88
N LYS A 130 19.07 -8.39 -6.75
CA LYS A 130 18.82 -9.83 -6.66
C LYS A 130 17.79 -10.15 -5.58
N PRO A 131 16.67 -10.82 -5.93
CA PRO A 131 15.70 -11.25 -4.94
C PRO A 131 16.29 -12.31 -4.01
N VAL A 132 15.85 -12.30 -2.75
CA VAL A 132 16.13 -13.36 -1.77
C VAL A 132 14.80 -13.91 -1.27
N THR A 133 14.71 -15.22 -1.12
CA THR A 133 13.48 -15.93 -0.74
C THR A 133 13.65 -16.65 0.60
N GLY A 134 12.57 -16.73 1.37
CA GLY A 134 12.46 -17.52 2.60
C GLY A 134 11.07 -18.14 2.69
N GLU A 135 10.92 -19.20 3.47
CA GLU A 135 9.67 -19.93 3.64
C GLU A 135 9.44 -20.14 5.15
N GLU A 136 8.19 -19.96 5.59
CA GLU A 136 7.71 -20.19 6.95
C GLU A 136 6.24 -20.58 6.82
N SER A 137 5.79 -21.68 7.42
CA SER A 137 4.49 -22.30 7.09
C SER A 137 3.71 -22.64 8.35
N GLY A 138 2.39 -22.75 8.23
CA GLY A 138 1.47 -23.13 9.31
C GLY A 138 0.95 -21.96 10.16
N ALA A 139 0.01 -22.28 11.04
CA ALA A 139 -0.79 -21.32 11.82
C ALA A 139 0.00 -20.49 12.83
N GLU A 140 1.13 -21.03 13.31
CA GLU A 140 1.99 -20.40 14.33
C GLU A 140 3.06 -19.47 13.72
N SER A 141 3.04 -19.27 12.40
CA SER A 141 3.98 -18.37 11.73
C SER A 141 3.77 -16.93 12.21
N PRO A 142 4.80 -16.25 12.73
CA PRO A 142 4.64 -14.90 13.26
C PRO A 142 4.56 -13.86 12.14
N ALA A 143 4.08 -12.66 12.48
CA ALA A 143 4.31 -11.47 11.67
C ALA A 143 5.83 -11.20 11.56
N LEU A 144 6.25 -10.47 10.51
CA LEU A 144 7.66 -10.09 10.31
C LEU A 144 7.83 -8.57 10.31
N VAL A 145 8.89 -8.11 10.97
CA VAL A 145 9.32 -6.70 10.98
C VAL A 145 10.57 -6.57 10.12
N GLY A 146 10.54 -5.63 9.18
CA GLY A 146 11.58 -5.39 8.21
C GLY A 146 12.24 -4.03 8.37
N THR A 147 13.56 -4.00 8.20
CA THR A 147 14.32 -2.75 8.06
C THR A 147 15.33 -2.89 6.92
N ALA A 148 15.41 -1.86 6.09
CA ALA A 148 16.42 -1.68 5.06
C ALA A 148 17.08 -0.31 5.20
N GLU A 149 18.39 -0.26 5.04
CA GLU A 149 19.22 0.95 5.20
C GLU A 149 20.23 1.11 4.06
N GLY A 150 20.64 2.35 3.82
CA GLY A 150 21.62 2.72 2.81
C GLY A 150 21.17 2.26 1.42
N ARG A 151 22.05 1.60 0.66
CA ARG A 151 21.75 1.17 -0.71
C ARG A 151 20.62 0.12 -0.83
N PHE A 152 20.20 -0.46 0.28
CA PHE A 152 19.12 -1.45 0.31
C PHE A 152 17.73 -0.82 0.53
N ALA A 153 17.65 0.43 0.99
CA ALA A 153 16.39 1.08 1.33
C ALA A 153 15.55 1.56 0.12
N PRO A 154 16.13 2.14 -0.95
CA PRO A 154 15.35 2.73 -2.05
C PRO A 154 14.47 1.73 -2.82
N GLY A 155 13.18 1.73 -2.52
CA GLY A 155 12.19 0.88 -3.17
C GLY A 155 12.31 -0.58 -2.76
N TRP A 156 12.86 -0.82 -1.57
CA TRP A 156 12.83 -2.14 -0.95
C TRP A 156 11.39 -2.62 -0.89
N ALA A 157 11.15 -3.85 -1.34
CA ALA A 157 9.85 -4.46 -1.37
C ALA A 157 9.93 -5.90 -0.88
N VAL A 158 8.94 -6.30 -0.10
CA VAL A 158 8.78 -7.68 0.38
C VAL A 158 7.39 -8.16 -0.01
N GLN A 159 7.36 -9.30 -0.67
CA GLN A 159 6.13 -10.03 -0.99
C GLN A 159 5.96 -11.18 -0.02
N GLN A 160 4.77 -11.31 0.55
CA GLN A 160 4.30 -12.50 1.26
C GLN A 160 3.21 -13.17 0.41
N THR A 161 3.39 -14.45 0.12
CA THR A 161 2.41 -15.26 -0.64
C THR A 161 2.14 -16.53 0.12
N THR A 162 0.90 -16.72 0.55
CA THR A 162 0.45 -17.87 1.33
C THR A 162 -0.51 -18.70 0.51
N GLN A 163 -0.26 -20.00 0.39
CA GLN A 163 -1.17 -20.95 -0.24
C GLN A 163 -1.85 -21.78 0.85
N VAL A 164 -3.18 -21.83 0.84
CA VAL A 164 -3.97 -22.64 1.77
C VAL A 164 -4.77 -23.65 0.95
N GLU A 165 -4.46 -24.93 1.10
CA GLU A 165 -4.99 -25.97 0.20
C GLU A 165 -6.45 -26.36 0.50
N ALA A 166 -6.90 -26.21 1.75
CA ALA A 166 -8.25 -26.59 2.16
C ALA A 166 -8.73 -25.81 3.40
N GLY A 167 -10.03 -25.87 3.65
CA GLY A 167 -10.69 -25.19 4.77
C GLY A 167 -11.20 -23.79 4.43
N THR A 168 -11.65 -23.07 5.46
CA THR A 168 -12.09 -21.67 5.36
C THR A 168 -10.93 -20.82 4.84
N GLY A 169 -11.20 -20.01 3.81
CA GLY A 169 -10.16 -19.18 3.20
C GLY A 169 -9.12 -19.94 2.38
N ARG A 170 -9.39 -21.18 1.95
CA ARG A 170 -8.61 -21.87 0.91
C ARG A 170 -8.33 -20.90 -0.23
N GLY A 171 -7.08 -20.83 -0.70
CA GLY A 171 -6.74 -19.95 -1.80
C GLY A 171 -5.27 -19.57 -1.85
N LEU A 172 -4.97 -18.59 -2.71
CA LEU A 172 -3.66 -17.97 -2.81
C LEU A 172 -3.76 -16.55 -2.26
N LEU A 173 -3.35 -16.36 -1.01
CA LEU A 173 -3.40 -15.08 -0.32
C LEU A 173 -2.10 -14.32 -0.60
N GLY A 174 -2.18 -13.11 -1.17
CA GLY A 174 -1.01 -12.31 -1.50
C GLY A 174 -1.02 -10.92 -0.88
N VAL A 175 0.01 -10.59 -0.11
CA VAL A 175 0.20 -9.22 0.42
C VAL A 175 1.60 -8.69 0.14
N ALA A 176 1.68 -7.44 -0.29
CA ALA A 176 2.92 -6.68 -0.26
C ALA A 176 3.07 -6.11 1.15
N CYS A 177 4.15 -6.46 1.85
CA CYS A 177 4.40 -5.95 3.19
C CYS A 177 4.46 -4.41 3.14
N SER A 178 3.78 -3.75 4.06
CA SER A 178 3.51 -2.33 3.99
C SER A 178 4.37 -1.53 4.95
N ALA A 179 4.61 -0.26 4.61
CA ALA A 179 5.25 0.66 5.55
C ALA A 179 4.30 0.98 6.70
N PRO A 180 4.82 1.19 7.93
CA PRO A 180 3.99 1.62 9.05
C PRO A 180 3.41 3.01 8.81
N ASP A 181 2.16 3.20 9.21
CA ASP A 181 1.40 4.44 9.10
C ASP A 181 0.45 4.60 10.32
N THR A 182 -0.36 5.64 10.32
CA THR A 182 -1.28 5.97 11.43
C THR A 182 -2.76 5.91 11.07
N GLU A 183 -3.10 5.74 9.79
CA GLU A 183 -4.50 5.73 9.32
C GLU A 183 -4.66 4.76 8.16
N PHE A 184 -5.72 3.93 8.19
CA PHE A 184 -5.98 2.94 7.16
C PHE A 184 -7.48 2.80 6.87
N TRP A 185 -7.84 2.82 5.60
CA TRP A 185 -9.19 2.61 5.12
C TRP A 185 -9.28 1.31 4.33
N LEU A 186 -10.08 0.34 4.79
CA LEU A 186 -10.22 -0.98 4.19
C LEU A 186 -11.70 -1.29 3.85
N PRO A 187 -12.23 -0.71 2.76
CA PRO A 187 -13.55 -1.08 2.25
C PRO A 187 -13.54 -2.51 1.68
N GLY A 188 -14.59 -3.28 1.91
CA GLY A 188 -14.74 -4.66 1.41
C GLY A 188 -14.57 -5.76 2.46
N ALA A 189 -14.36 -5.39 3.72
CA ALA A 189 -14.44 -6.32 4.84
C ALA A 189 -15.88 -6.77 5.08
N SER A 190 -16.05 -7.82 5.88
CA SER A 190 -17.34 -8.41 6.19
C SER A 190 -17.36 -9.07 7.57
N THR A 191 -18.56 -9.13 8.15
CA THR A 191 -18.85 -9.92 9.36
C THR A 191 -20.01 -10.89 9.13
N ALA A 192 -20.38 -11.11 7.86
CA ALA A 192 -21.36 -12.12 7.47
C ALA A 192 -20.96 -13.52 7.99
N LYS A 193 -21.93 -14.43 8.13
CA LYS A 193 -21.72 -15.72 8.81
C LYS A 193 -20.70 -16.62 8.10
N GLU A 194 -20.64 -16.51 6.79
CA GLU A 194 -19.73 -17.21 5.89
C GLU A 194 -18.34 -16.57 5.83
N ARG A 195 -18.14 -15.41 6.48
CA ARG A 195 -16.90 -14.62 6.48
C ARG A 195 -16.25 -14.62 7.85
N THR A 196 -14.94 -14.86 7.86
CA THR A 196 -14.08 -14.80 9.04
C THR A 196 -12.94 -13.81 8.78
N ASP A 197 -13.26 -12.52 8.88
CA ASP A 197 -12.31 -11.45 8.59
C ASP A 197 -11.52 -11.02 9.83
N TYR A 198 -10.19 -10.99 9.72
CA TYR A 198 -9.30 -10.49 10.76
C TYR A 198 -8.62 -9.20 10.31
N VAL A 199 -8.63 -8.16 11.16
CA VAL A 199 -7.70 -7.03 11.01
C VAL A 199 -6.38 -7.42 11.67
N HIS A 200 -5.32 -7.48 10.88
CA HIS A 200 -3.96 -7.72 11.35
C HIS A 200 -3.25 -6.38 11.53
N LEU A 201 -2.76 -6.13 12.74
CA LEU A 201 -1.98 -4.95 13.12
C LEU A 201 -0.57 -5.39 13.48
N THR A 202 0.46 -4.76 12.90
CA THR A 202 1.87 -5.08 13.24
C THR A 202 2.59 -3.81 13.68
N ASN A 203 3.25 -3.85 14.83
CA ASN A 203 3.99 -2.72 15.38
C ASN A 203 5.50 -2.91 15.16
N PRO A 204 6.19 -2.01 14.43
CA PRO A 204 7.63 -2.08 14.20
C PRO A 204 8.46 -1.44 15.32
N ASP A 205 7.83 -0.69 16.23
CA ASP A 205 8.51 0.22 17.13
C ASP A 205 8.82 -0.46 18.48
N ASP A 206 9.82 0.06 19.20
CA ASP A 206 10.25 -0.43 20.53
C ASP A 206 9.25 -0.09 21.65
N SER A 207 8.19 0.65 21.33
CA SER A 207 7.12 1.05 22.25
C SER A 207 5.79 0.50 21.79
N ALA A 208 4.88 0.22 22.73
CA ALA A 208 3.55 -0.26 22.38
C ALA A 208 2.80 0.81 21.57
N ALA A 209 2.12 0.38 20.50
CA ALA A 209 1.19 1.21 19.75
C ALA A 209 -0.23 1.03 20.32
N VAL A 210 -1.08 2.04 20.11
CA VAL A 210 -2.49 1.99 20.48
C VAL A 210 -3.32 2.40 19.27
N ALA A 211 -4.25 1.55 18.85
CA ALA A 211 -5.10 1.79 17.69
C ALA A 211 -6.59 1.60 18.02
N ASP A 212 -7.43 2.28 17.27
CA ASP A 212 -8.87 2.08 17.25
C ASP A 212 -9.29 1.48 15.90
N ILE A 213 -10.29 0.61 15.93
CA ILE A 213 -10.94 0.01 14.76
C ILE A 213 -12.41 0.45 14.76
N GLU A 214 -12.75 1.31 13.81
CA GLU A 214 -14.12 1.71 13.53
C GLU A 214 -14.67 0.93 12.33
N LEU A 215 -15.96 0.59 12.39
CA LEU A 215 -16.65 -0.14 11.33
C LEU A 215 -17.80 0.70 10.81
N TYR A 216 -17.91 0.82 9.49
CA TYR A 216 -19.00 1.50 8.82
C TYR A 216 -19.76 0.52 7.92
N GLY A 217 -21.08 0.54 8.04
CA GLY A 217 -22.01 -0.22 7.21
C GLY A 217 -22.89 0.68 6.36
N LYS A 218 -23.93 0.10 5.75
CA LYS A 218 -24.87 0.80 4.88
C LYS A 218 -25.67 1.92 5.57
N ASP A 219 -25.85 1.81 6.89
CA ASP A 219 -26.62 2.76 7.70
C ASP A 219 -25.71 3.74 8.48
N GLY A 220 -24.38 3.65 8.28
CA GLY A 220 -23.40 4.54 8.89
C GLY A 220 -22.43 3.82 9.83
N ALA A 221 -21.86 4.57 10.78
CA ALA A 221 -20.97 4.03 11.80
C ALA A 221 -21.70 2.98 12.66
N LEU A 222 -21.07 1.82 12.82
CA LEU A 222 -21.56 0.73 13.64
C LEU A 222 -21.00 0.88 15.05
N LYS A 223 -21.84 0.60 16.04
CA LYS A 223 -21.43 0.66 17.43
C LYS A 223 -20.49 -0.52 17.72
N SER A 224 -19.21 -0.22 17.91
CA SER A 224 -18.26 -1.21 18.41
C SER A 224 -18.26 -1.27 19.94
N THR A 225 -18.15 -2.47 20.50
CA THR A 225 -18.08 -2.68 21.95
C THR A 225 -16.64 -2.76 22.48
N VAL A 226 -15.68 -3.18 21.63
CA VAL A 226 -14.28 -3.45 22.02
C VAL A 226 -13.24 -3.00 20.97
N GLY A 227 -13.64 -2.21 19.97
CA GLY A 227 -12.76 -1.74 18.89
C GLY A 227 -11.82 -0.59 19.25
N GLU A 228 -11.97 0.04 20.42
CA GLU A 228 -11.15 1.19 20.84
C GLU A 228 -10.00 0.78 21.77
N GLY A 229 -8.87 1.46 21.66
CA GLY A 229 -7.74 1.32 22.60
C GLY A 229 -7.01 -0.02 22.51
N ILE A 230 -7.02 -0.66 21.34
CA ILE A 230 -6.32 -1.92 21.09
C ILE A 230 -4.82 -1.67 21.22
N LYS A 231 -4.20 -2.37 22.18
CA LYS A 231 -2.76 -2.26 22.46
C LYS A 231 -2.00 -3.28 21.62
N ILE A 232 -1.04 -2.82 20.83
CA ILE A 232 -0.15 -3.65 20.03
C ILE A 232 1.24 -3.59 20.68
N PRO A 233 1.76 -4.70 21.25
CA PRO A 233 3.06 -4.70 21.92
C PRO A 233 4.22 -4.29 20.99
N PRO A 234 5.37 -3.86 21.54
CA PRO A 234 6.58 -3.60 20.76
C PRO A 234 6.96 -4.80 19.89
N HIS A 235 7.36 -4.54 18.65
CA HIS A 235 7.79 -5.57 17.71
C HIS A 235 6.82 -6.76 17.57
N ALA A 236 5.51 -6.58 17.77
CA ALA A 236 4.53 -7.66 17.80
C ALA A 236 3.41 -7.44 16.78
N GLY A 237 2.67 -8.51 16.49
CA GLY A 237 1.43 -8.48 15.72
C GLY A 237 0.23 -8.81 16.59
N GLU A 238 -0.91 -8.19 16.31
CA GLU A 238 -2.21 -8.47 16.91
C GLU A 238 -3.23 -8.71 15.80
N SER A 239 -4.10 -9.70 15.97
CA SER A 239 -5.15 -10.04 15.01
C SER A 239 -6.52 -9.94 15.68
N VAL A 240 -7.37 -9.06 15.16
CA VAL A 240 -8.71 -8.79 15.72
C VAL A 240 -9.77 -9.33 14.78
N LEU A 241 -10.57 -10.30 15.24
CA LEU A 241 -11.69 -10.85 14.49
C LEU A 241 -12.83 -9.82 14.42
N LEU A 242 -13.22 -9.39 13.22
CA LEU A 242 -14.18 -8.30 13.05
C LEU A 242 -15.58 -8.63 13.58
N SER A 243 -16.00 -9.90 13.50
CA SER A 243 -17.33 -10.33 13.94
C SER A 243 -17.52 -10.30 15.46
N THR A 244 -16.45 -10.12 16.24
CA THR A 244 -16.54 -9.93 17.69
C THR A 244 -16.72 -8.46 18.08
N LEU A 245 -16.57 -7.53 17.12
CA LEU A 245 -16.65 -6.09 17.38
C LEU A 245 -18.09 -5.56 17.33
N ILE A 246 -19.02 -6.28 16.71
CA ILE A 246 -20.41 -5.88 16.50
C ILE A 246 -21.38 -7.03 16.76
N ASP A 247 -22.62 -6.70 17.14
CA ASP A 247 -23.64 -7.69 17.47
C ASP A 247 -24.39 -8.21 16.23
N GLU A 248 -24.63 -7.34 15.25
CA GLU A 248 -25.39 -7.65 14.03
C GLU A 248 -24.43 -7.83 12.84
N PRO A 249 -24.41 -9.01 12.19
CA PRO A 249 -23.58 -9.26 11.01
C PRO A 249 -23.89 -8.33 9.83
N GLU A 250 -22.84 -7.82 9.21
CA GLU A 250 -22.90 -6.95 8.03
C GLU A 250 -22.10 -7.55 6.88
N THR A 251 -22.73 -7.63 5.70
CA THR A 251 -22.10 -8.20 4.50
C THR A 251 -21.02 -7.29 3.94
N ASP A 252 -21.26 -5.98 3.92
CA ASP A 252 -20.36 -4.98 3.35
C ASP A 252 -19.95 -3.96 4.40
N LEU A 253 -18.68 -3.99 4.76
CA LEU A 253 -18.09 -3.07 5.72
C LEU A 253 -16.97 -2.25 5.11
N THR A 254 -16.80 -1.05 5.66
CA THR A 254 -15.53 -0.33 5.61
C THR A 254 -14.92 -0.30 6.99
N VAL A 255 -13.70 -0.85 7.09
CA VAL A 255 -12.89 -0.75 8.30
C VAL A 255 -12.07 0.53 8.24
N HIS A 256 -12.04 1.28 9.34
CA HIS A 256 -11.14 2.40 9.54
C HIS A 256 -10.27 2.13 10.75
N VAL A 257 -8.95 2.12 10.56
CA VAL A 257 -7.99 1.96 11.64
C VAL A 257 -7.30 3.29 11.88
N THR A 258 -7.40 3.81 13.10
CA THR A 258 -6.71 5.04 13.53
C THR A 258 -5.72 4.72 14.65
N VAL A 259 -4.46 5.10 14.50
CA VAL A 259 -3.42 4.91 15.51
C VAL A 259 -3.31 6.15 16.39
N ARG A 260 -3.62 6.01 17.68
CA ARG A 260 -3.53 7.09 18.68
C ARG A 260 -2.09 7.37 19.12
N SER A 261 -1.26 6.34 19.13
CA SER A 261 0.14 6.42 19.55
C SER A 261 0.96 5.32 18.87
N GLY A 262 2.19 5.65 18.49
CA GLY A 262 3.04 4.78 17.67
C GLY A 262 2.60 4.76 16.21
N ARG A 263 3.01 3.72 15.49
CA ARG A 263 2.60 3.46 14.10
C ARG A 263 2.46 1.95 13.92
N VAL A 264 1.62 1.53 12.99
CA VAL A 264 1.44 0.09 12.68
C VAL A 264 1.35 -0.12 11.18
N ALA A 265 1.47 -1.35 10.71
CA ALA A 265 0.84 -1.74 9.45
C ALA A 265 -0.51 -2.39 9.73
N ALA A 266 -1.47 -2.18 8.83
CA ALA A 266 -2.79 -2.81 8.89
C ALA A 266 -3.15 -3.49 7.56
N ALA A 267 -3.75 -4.66 7.63
CA ALA A 267 -4.39 -5.36 6.50
C ALA A 267 -5.54 -6.24 7.02
N VAL A 268 -6.55 -6.47 6.19
CA VAL A 268 -7.61 -7.44 6.51
C VAL A 268 -7.29 -8.77 5.84
N GLN A 269 -7.26 -9.84 6.61
CA GLN A 269 -7.30 -11.19 6.08
C GLN A 269 -8.77 -11.58 5.92
N ALA A 270 -9.25 -11.65 4.67
CA ALA A 270 -10.63 -11.96 4.37
C ALA A 270 -10.76 -13.43 3.99
N LEU A 271 -11.46 -14.20 4.82
CA LEU A 271 -11.61 -15.65 4.66
C LEU A 271 -13.09 -15.98 4.49
N ASP A 272 -13.44 -16.69 3.43
CA ASP A 272 -14.80 -17.15 3.13
C ASP A 272 -14.85 -18.68 3.11
N ASP A 273 -15.94 -19.25 3.61
CA ASP A 273 -16.15 -20.70 3.64
C ASP A 273 -16.32 -21.32 2.25
N THR A 274 -16.73 -20.53 1.26
CA THR A 274 -17.09 -20.98 -0.09
C THR A 274 -16.33 -20.29 -1.21
N LEU A 275 -15.95 -19.03 -1.03
CA LEU A 275 -15.28 -18.19 -2.01
C LEU A 275 -13.76 -18.10 -1.80
N GLY A 276 -13.21 -18.86 -0.85
CA GLY A 276 -11.78 -18.86 -0.56
C GLY A 276 -11.33 -17.63 0.22
N GLY A 277 -10.06 -17.26 0.13
CA GLY A 277 -9.51 -16.13 0.89
C GLY A 277 -8.39 -15.37 0.18
N ASP A 278 -8.26 -14.09 0.52
CA ASP A 278 -7.15 -13.21 0.10
C ASP A 278 -6.93 -12.09 1.13
N TRP A 279 -5.85 -11.34 0.97
CA TRP A 279 -5.59 -10.13 1.73
C TRP A 279 -6.29 -8.93 1.09
N LEU A 280 -7.05 -8.19 1.91
CA LEU A 280 -7.51 -6.84 1.61
C LEU A 280 -6.50 -5.84 2.19
N ALA A 281 -5.67 -5.28 1.31
CA ALA A 281 -4.77 -4.18 1.65
C ALA A 281 -5.53 -2.84 1.77
N PRO A 282 -4.99 -1.86 2.53
CA PRO A 282 -5.59 -0.53 2.62
C PRO A 282 -5.78 0.14 1.26
N SER A 283 -6.91 0.84 1.12
CA SER A 283 -7.15 1.79 0.04
C SER A 283 -6.13 2.92 0.11
N ALA A 284 -5.86 3.55 -1.04
CA ALA A 284 -5.20 4.84 -1.08
C ALA A 284 -5.98 5.86 -0.23
N THR A 285 -5.28 6.92 0.19
CA THR A 285 -5.91 8.00 0.97
C THR A 285 -7.16 8.54 0.27
N PRO A 286 -8.19 8.96 1.04
CA PRO A 286 -9.45 9.40 0.48
C PRO A 286 -9.28 10.46 -0.62
N ALA A 287 -9.85 10.20 -1.79
CA ALA A 287 -9.70 11.05 -2.98
C ALA A 287 -10.98 11.11 -3.80
N ASP A 288 -11.10 12.11 -4.67
CA ASP A 288 -12.29 12.28 -5.52
C ASP A 288 -12.24 11.44 -6.81
N ARG A 289 -11.06 10.92 -7.15
CA ARG A 289 -10.81 10.06 -8.32
C ARG A 289 -10.07 8.81 -7.89
N LEU A 290 -10.66 7.66 -8.16
CA LEU A 290 -10.13 6.37 -7.75
C LEU A 290 -9.88 5.49 -8.96
N VAL A 291 -8.83 4.68 -8.87
CA VAL A 291 -8.49 3.65 -9.86
C VAL A 291 -8.25 2.35 -9.14
N LEU A 292 -8.96 1.31 -9.56
CA LEU A 292 -8.89 -0.06 -9.02
C LEU A 292 -8.37 -0.97 -10.15
N PRO A 293 -7.04 -1.14 -10.29
CA PRO A 293 -6.44 -1.76 -11.47
C PRO A 293 -6.42 -3.28 -11.44
N GLY A 294 -6.45 -3.90 -12.62
CA GLY A 294 -6.08 -5.32 -12.76
C GLY A 294 -7.18 -6.34 -12.52
N ILE A 295 -8.43 -6.01 -12.83
CA ILE A 295 -9.55 -6.97 -12.82
C ILE A 295 -9.29 -8.07 -13.87
N PRO A 296 -9.16 -9.34 -13.48
CA PRO A 296 -8.91 -10.44 -14.40
C PRO A 296 -10.01 -10.61 -15.45
N LYS A 297 -9.60 -11.00 -16.65
CA LYS A 297 -10.49 -11.17 -17.81
C LYS A 297 -11.59 -12.23 -17.60
N ASP A 298 -11.35 -13.16 -16.69
CA ASP A 298 -12.21 -14.30 -16.35
C ASP A 298 -12.88 -14.12 -14.98
N ALA A 299 -12.90 -12.90 -14.43
CA ALA A 299 -13.74 -12.55 -13.30
C ALA A 299 -15.22 -12.88 -13.60
N THR A 300 -15.85 -13.65 -12.72
CA THR A 300 -17.26 -14.06 -12.86
C THR A 300 -18.20 -13.14 -12.09
N SER A 301 -17.71 -12.48 -11.05
CA SER A 301 -18.40 -11.42 -10.31
C SER A 301 -17.39 -10.38 -9.82
N VAL A 302 -17.80 -9.12 -9.82
CA VAL A 302 -17.04 -7.99 -9.29
C VAL A 302 -17.99 -7.18 -8.42
N ARG A 303 -17.69 -7.07 -7.12
CA ARG A 303 -18.43 -6.24 -6.18
C ARG A 303 -17.59 -5.03 -5.81
N LEU A 304 -18.14 -3.83 -5.98
CA LEU A 304 -17.53 -2.57 -5.58
C LEU A 304 -18.05 -2.17 -4.20
N VAL A 305 -17.14 -1.92 -3.26
CA VAL A 305 -17.46 -1.34 -1.94
C VAL A 305 -16.75 0.01 -1.82
N ALA A 306 -17.49 1.05 -1.45
CA ALA A 306 -17.00 2.41 -1.36
C ALA A 306 -17.54 3.13 -0.12
N PHE A 307 -16.79 4.10 0.38
CA PHE A 307 -17.14 4.89 1.55
C PHE A 307 -16.66 6.34 1.40
N ALA A 308 -17.50 7.29 1.81
CA ALA A 308 -17.19 8.72 1.77
C ALA A 308 -16.91 9.22 3.21
N PRO A 309 -15.63 9.36 3.63
CA PRO A 309 -15.29 9.80 4.99
C PRO A 309 -15.58 11.27 5.27
N GLY A 310 -15.89 12.08 4.24
CA GLY A 310 -16.21 13.49 4.42
C GLY A 310 -17.68 13.76 4.76
N GLU A 311 -17.99 15.02 5.03
CA GLU A 311 -19.35 15.50 5.38
C GLU A 311 -20.32 15.62 4.19
N ALA A 312 -19.86 15.35 2.97
CA ALA A 312 -20.64 15.52 1.75
C ALA A 312 -20.76 14.20 0.99
N ASP A 313 -21.96 13.95 0.46
CA ASP A 313 -22.20 12.83 -0.44
C ASP A 313 -21.30 12.90 -1.68
N ALA A 314 -20.90 11.73 -2.17
CA ALA A 314 -20.11 11.58 -3.37
C ALA A 314 -20.94 10.93 -4.49
N ASP A 315 -21.11 11.66 -5.59
CA ASP A 315 -21.67 11.11 -6.83
C ASP A 315 -20.55 10.80 -7.81
N LEU A 316 -20.35 9.51 -8.08
CA LEU A 316 -19.26 9.00 -8.89
C LEU A 316 -19.78 8.40 -10.18
N LYS A 317 -19.14 8.75 -11.29
CA LYS A 317 -19.25 8.03 -12.55
C LYS A 317 -18.42 6.76 -12.46
N VAL A 318 -19.00 5.64 -12.83
CA VAL A 318 -18.34 4.34 -12.83
C VAL A 318 -17.95 3.98 -14.26
N ARG A 319 -16.67 3.72 -14.50
CA ARG A 319 -16.14 3.36 -15.83
C ARG A 319 -15.20 2.17 -15.75
N LEU A 320 -15.28 1.29 -16.74
CA LEU A 320 -14.31 0.22 -16.94
C LEU A 320 -13.33 0.63 -18.03
N ALA A 321 -12.06 0.82 -17.69
CA ALA A 321 -10.98 0.91 -18.69
C ALA A 321 -10.67 -0.50 -19.21
N SER A 322 -11.10 -0.81 -20.44
CA SER A 322 -10.82 -2.08 -21.13
C SER A 322 -9.58 -1.94 -22.04
N PRO A 323 -9.17 -2.98 -22.78
CA PRO A 323 -8.09 -2.86 -23.77
C PRO A 323 -8.43 -1.93 -24.93
N THR A 324 -9.72 -1.65 -25.16
CA THR A 324 -10.22 -0.87 -26.29
C THR A 324 -10.69 0.53 -25.90
N GLY A 325 -10.93 0.80 -24.61
CA GLY A 325 -11.24 2.14 -24.11
C GLY A 325 -12.09 2.13 -22.84
N LEU A 326 -12.61 3.30 -22.46
CA LEU A 326 -13.50 3.44 -21.31
C LEU A 326 -14.93 3.03 -21.67
N ILE A 327 -15.42 1.98 -21.03
CA ILE A 327 -16.79 1.46 -21.15
C ILE A 327 -17.59 1.90 -19.94
N THR A 328 -18.89 2.14 -20.10
CA THR A 328 -19.81 2.36 -18.99
C THR A 328 -20.51 1.05 -18.66
N PRO A 329 -20.40 0.52 -17.43
CA PRO A 329 -21.12 -0.69 -17.03
C PRO A 329 -22.64 -0.44 -17.07
N ALA A 330 -23.38 -1.31 -17.75
CA ALA A 330 -24.83 -1.15 -17.92
C ALA A 330 -25.56 -1.29 -16.58
N GLY A 331 -26.43 -0.34 -16.25
CA GLY A 331 -27.18 -0.33 -14.99
C GLY A 331 -26.37 0.15 -13.77
N HIS A 332 -25.09 0.47 -13.97
CA HIS A 332 -24.18 0.97 -12.94
C HIS A 332 -23.37 2.15 -13.51
N GLU A 333 -24.02 3.07 -14.22
CA GLU A 333 -23.40 4.24 -14.82
C GLU A 333 -22.83 5.20 -13.75
N THR A 334 -23.52 5.27 -12.61
CA THR A 334 -23.19 6.11 -11.47
C THR A 334 -23.32 5.35 -10.16
N LEU A 335 -22.51 5.75 -9.19
CA LEU A 335 -22.56 5.31 -7.80
C LEU A 335 -22.78 6.54 -6.92
N HIS A 336 -23.79 6.49 -6.07
CA HIS A 336 -24.02 7.49 -5.03
C HIS A 336 -23.55 6.92 -3.69
N VAL A 337 -22.63 7.61 -3.04
CA VAL A 337 -22.09 7.24 -1.71
C VAL A 337 -22.47 8.35 -0.75
N LYS A 338 -23.30 8.03 0.24
CA LYS A 338 -23.67 8.99 1.28
C LYS A 338 -22.50 9.22 2.23
N ALA A 339 -22.36 10.46 2.69
CA ALA A 339 -21.40 10.81 3.73
C ALA A 339 -21.52 9.87 4.93
N GLY A 340 -20.40 9.29 5.37
CA GLY A 340 -20.33 8.42 6.53
C GLY A 340 -21.03 7.05 6.39
N MET A 341 -21.45 6.65 5.18
CA MET A 341 -22.09 5.35 4.92
C MET A 341 -21.33 4.53 3.87
N THR A 342 -21.29 3.22 4.06
CA THR A 342 -20.72 2.29 3.08
C THR A 342 -21.74 1.96 1.99
N ALA A 343 -21.36 2.15 0.73
CA ALA A 343 -22.14 1.76 -0.43
C ALA A 343 -21.50 0.53 -1.09
N ALA A 344 -22.33 -0.46 -1.41
CA ALA A 344 -21.90 -1.66 -2.12
C ALA A 344 -22.74 -1.92 -3.37
N VAL A 345 -22.08 -2.28 -4.47
CA VAL A 345 -22.73 -2.55 -5.76
C VAL A 345 -22.13 -3.81 -6.40
N ASP A 346 -22.99 -4.74 -6.78
CA ASP A 346 -22.59 -5.89 -7.62
C ASP A 346 -22.57 -5.46 -9.09
N LEU A 347 -21.40 -5.52 -9.72
CA LEU A 347 -21.16 -5.20 -11.12
C LEU A 347 -21.20 -6.46 -12.01
N GLY A 348 -21.41 -7.64 -11.41
CA GLY A 348 -21.49 -8.94 -12.09
C GLY A 348 -20.23 -9.28 -12.91
N ASN A 349 -20.43 -9.96 -14.04
CA ASN A 349 -19.36 -10.23 -15.01
C ASN A 349 -19.01 -8.95 -15.80
N LEU A 350 -18.32 -8.04 -15.11
CA LEU A 350 -17.95 -6.73 -15.60
C LEU A 350 -16.99 -6.78 -16.81
N THR A 351 -16.04 -7.72 -16.78
CA THR A 351 -14.93 -7.81 -17.74
C THR A 351 -15.31 -8.47 -19.07
N ARG A 352 -16.35 -9.31 -19.08
CA ARG A 352 -16.87 -9.99 -20.30
C ARG A 352 -15.78 -10.67 -21.15
N GLY A 353 -14.74 -11.21 -20.52
CA GLY A 353 -13.64 -11.91 -21.20
C GLY A 353 -12.41 -11.05 -21.51
N GLU A 354 -12.40 -9.75 -21.18
CA GLU A 354 -11.26 -8.85 -21.36
C GLU A 354 -10.75 -8.29 -20.03
N THR A 355 -9.42 -8.16 -19.85
CA THR A 355 -8.86 -7.52 -18.65
C THR A 355 -9.35 -6.09 -18.50
N GLY A 356 -9.52 -5.60 -17.28
CA GLY A 356 -10.01 -4.25 -17.06
C GLY A 356 -9.52 -3.61 -15.78
N SER A 357 -9.80 -2.33 -15.63
CA SER A 357 -9.58 -1.57 -14.40
C SER A 357 -10.78 -0.66 -14.18
N LEU A 358 -11.26 -0.57 -12.94
CA LEU A 358 -12.35 0.34 -12.61
C LEU A 358 -11.80 1.75 -12.37
N VAL A 359 -12.46 2.75 -12.93
CA VAL A 359 -12.13 4.17 -12.79
C VAL A 359 -13.38 4.88 -12.28
N LEU A 360 -13.25 5.50 -11.11
CA LEU A 360 -14.29 6.30 -10.48
C LEU A 360 -13.92 7.77 -10.56
N THR A 361 -14.83 8.61 -11.03
CA THR A 361 -14.61 10.07 -11.15
C THR A 361 -15.86 10.83 -10.74
N PRO A 362 -15.76 12.04 -10.17
CA PRO A 362 -16.95 12.80 -9.76
C PRO A 362 -17.85 13.13 -10.95
N THR A 363 -19.17 13.07 -10.77
CA THR A 363 -20.15 13.60 -11.74
C THR A 363 -20.45 15.08 -11.51
N GLY A 364 -20.17 15.59 -10.31
CA GLY A 364 -20.46 16.95 -9.87
C GLY A 364 -19.44 17.45 -8.85
N ARG A 365 -19.91 17.88 -7.67
CA ARG A 365 -19.05 18.33 -6.58
C ARG A 365 -18.16 17.18 -6.11
N SER A 366 -16.85 17.42 -6.08
CA SER A 366 -15.89 16.43 -5.55
C SER A 366 -16.08 16.25 -4.05
N ALA A 367 -16.06 14.99 -3.62
CA ALA A 367 -15.99 14.56 -2.23
C ALA A 367 -14.94 13.44 -2.11
N PRO A 368 -14.21 13.35 -0.98
CA PRO A 368 -13.23 12.29 -0.78
C PRO A 368 -13.94 10.94 -0.62
N VAL A 369 -13.43 9.91 -1.29
CA VAL A 369 -13.95 8.54 -1.25
C VAL A 369 -12.79 7.56 -1.15
N VAL A 370 -13.02 6.44 -0.49
CA VAL A 370 -12.17 5.23 -0.52
C VAL A 370 -12.98 4.08 -1.12
N ALA A 371 -12.31 3.16 -1.81
CA ALA A 371 -12.99 2.01 -2.41
C ALA A 371 -12.08 0.79 -2.56
N ALA A 372 -12.70 -0.38 -2.67
CA ALA A 372 -12.07 -1.62 -3.09
C ALA A 372 -13.05 -2.48 -3.90
N LEU A 373 -12.50 -3.43 -4.66
CA LEU A 373 -13.26 -4.48 -5.30
C LEU A 373 -13.06 -5.79 -4.56
N GLN A 374 -14.14 -6.56 -4.41
CA GLN A 374 -14.06 -8.01 -4.27
C GLN A 374 -14.26 -8.61 -5.66
N VAL A 375 -13.33 -9.45 -6.10
CA VAL A 375 -13.37 -10.10 -7.41
C VAL A 375 -13.44 -11.60 -7.22
N VAL A 376 -14.42 -12.25 -7.85
CA VAL A 376 -14.57 -13.71 -7.81
C VAL A 376 -14.19 -14.31 -9.17
N ARG A 377 -13.43 -15.41 -9.14
CA ARG A 377 -13.15 -16.27 -10.30
C ARG A 377 -13.62 -17.69 -10.03
N GLY A 378 -13.70 -18.50 -11.08
CA GLY A 378 -14.12 -19.89 -10.98
C GLY A 378 -15.63 -20.10 -10.97
N LYS A 379 -16.06 -21.34 -10.77
CA LYS A 379 -17.46 -21.79 -10.85
C LYS A 379 -17.74 -22.88 -9.81
N GLY A 380 -18.98 -22.99 -9.38
CA GLY A 380 -19.39 -23.98 -8.38
C GLY A 380 -18.56 -23.85 -7.10
N ASP A 381 -18.03 -24.97 -6.63
CA ASP A 381 -17.21 -25.07 -5.41
C ASP A 381 -15.73 -24.70 -5.65
N SER A 382 -15.33 -24.48 -6.91
CA SER A 382 -13.99 -24.04 -7.29
C SER A 382 -13.92 -22.50 -7.45
N LYS A 383 -14.72 -21.76 -6.68
CA LYS A 383 -14.67 -20.31 -6.67
C LYS A 383 -13.58 -19.83 -5.72
N GLU A 384 -12.95 -18.73 -6.11
CA GLU A 384 -11.92 -18.04 -5.33
C GLU A 384 -12.13 -16.54 -5.41
N THR A 385 -11.67 -15.81 -4.40
CA THR A 385 -11.82 -14.36 -4.28
C THR A 385 -10.46 -13.68 -4.15
N ALA A 386 -10.38 -12.44 -4.65
CA ALA A 386 -9.26 -11.54 -4.42
C ALA A 386 -9.78 -10.12 -4.23
N PHE A 387 -9.00 -9.28 -3.54
CA PHE A 387 -9.36 -7.90 -3.27
C PHE A 387 -8.47 -6.91 -4.05
N ILE A 388 -9.08 -5.86 -4.60
CA ILE A 388 -8.36 -4.81 -5.33
C ILE A 388 -8.72 -3.47 -4.71
N PRO A 389 -7.91 -2.92 -3.78
CA PRO A 389 -8.14 -1.58 -3.28
C PRO A 389 -7.92 -0.52 -4.37
N ALA A 390 -8.56 0.64 -4.22
CA ALA A 390 -8.15 1.82 -4.96
C ALA A 390 -6.70 2.18 -4.60
N THR A 391 -5.92 2.56 -5.60
CA THR A 391 -4.47 2.75 -5.44
C THR A 391 -4.00 4.04 -6.10
N THR A 392 -2.91 4.61 -5.59
CA THR A 392 -2.25 5.75 -6.22
C THR A 392 -1.57 5.31 -7.52
N ALA A 393 -1.26 6.29 -8.38
CA ALA A 393 -0.49 5.98 -9.59
C ALA A 393 0.91 5.48 -9.21
N VAL A 394 1.54 4.71 -10.11
CA VAL A 394 2.98 4.49 -10.07
C VAL A 394 3.66 5.86 -10.04
N GLY A 395 4.44 6.12 -9.00
CA GLY A 395 5.16 7.38 -8.84
C GLY A 395 6.43 7.39 -9.67
N ALA A 396 7.59 7.60 -9.05
CA ALA A 396 8.87 7.48 -9.76
C ALA A 396 9.07 6.04 -10.25
N ARG A 397 8.61 5.09 -9.44
CA ARG A 397 8.71 3.66 -9.69
C ARG A 397 7.76 2.87 -8.80
N ALA A 398 7.38 1.68 -9.22
CA ALA A 398 6.75 0.67 -8.37
C ALA A 398 7.51 -0.65 -8.46
N THR A 399 7.48 -1.44 -7.39
CA THR A 399 8.23 -2.70 -7.31
C THR A 399 7.32 -3.83 -6.82
N ALA A 400 7.38 -4.99 -7.48
CA ALA A 400 6.69 -6.20 -7.07
C ALA A 400 7.67 -7.38 -7.04
N ALA A 401 7.92 -7.95 -5.86
CA ALA A 401 8.79 -9.10 -5.66
C ALA A 401 8.03 -10.43 -5.76
N GLY A 402 8.69 -11.54 -6.09
CA GLY A 402 8.05 -12.87 -6.07
C GLY A 402 7.30 -13.28 -7.34
N ASN A 403 7.64 -12.72 -8.49
CA ASN A 403 7.08 -13.10 -9.79
C ASN A 403 7.65 -14.44 -10.26
N ARG A 404 6.86 -15.17 -11.04
CA ARG A 404 7.15 -16.51 -11.55
C ARG A 404 7.22 -16.49 -13.07
N SER A 405 7.86 -17.50 -13.66
CA SER A 405 7.93 -17.66 -15.12
C SER A 405 6.56 -17.91 -15.76
N LYS A 406 5.62 -18.44 -14.97
CA LYS A 406 4.22 -18.68 -15.32
C LYS A 406 3.34 -18.24 -14.14
N GLY A 407 2.10 -17.83 -14.41
CA GLY A 407 1.16 -17.38 -13.38
C GLY A 407 1.48 -16.01 -12.80
N SER A 408 2.21 -15.16 -13.53
CA SER A 408 2.36 -13.74 -13.20
C SER A 408 1.91 -12.89 -14.38
N VAL A 409 1.00 -11.96 -14.12
CA VAL A 409 0.48 -11.03 -15.13
C VAL A 409 0.53 -9.62 -14.56
N LEU A 410 1.11 -8.69 -15.32
CA LEU A 410 1.11 -7.26 -14.98
C LEU A 410 0.07 -6.54 -15.83
N SER A 411 -0.88 -5.89 -15.15
CA SER A 411 -1.85 -4.99 -15.74
C SER A 411 -1.38 -3.55 -15.59
N LEU A 412 -1.43 -2.78 -16.68
CA LEU A 412 -1.14 -1.34 -16.71
C LEU A 412 -2.37 -0.59 -17.22
N VAL A 413 -2.80 0.44 -16.48
CA VAL A 413 -3.91 1.31 -16.88
C VAL A 413 -3.48 2.78 -16.90
N ALA A 414 -3.85 3.48 -17.97
CA ALA A 414 -3.65 4.92 -18.10
C ALA A 414 -5.01 5.62 -18.22
N PRO A 415 -5.66 5.99 -17.11
CA PRO A 415 -7.08 6.36 -17.10
C PRO A 415 -7.40 7.65 -17.87
N GLY A 416 -6.44 8.58 -17.97
CA GLY A 416 -6.65 9.90 -18.59
C GLY A 416 -5.83 10.15 -19.85
N ARG A 417 -4.50 10.05 -19.77
CA ARG A 417 -3.57 10.30 -20.89
C ARG A 417 -2.67 9.09 -21.09
N GLY A 418 -2.36 8.77 -22.34
CA GLY A 418 -1.44 7.67 -22.66
C GLY A 418 -0.04 7.91 -22.11
N ALA A 419 0.71 6.83 -21.93
CA ALA A 419 2.02 6.84 -21.29
C ALA A 419 2.97 5.79 -21.88
N GLN A 420 4.26 6.03 -21.75
CA GLN A 420 5.29 5.01 -21.95
C GLN A 420 5.78 4.51 -20.59
N VAL A 421 5.86 3.20 -20.43
CA VAL A 421 6.22 2.55 -19.17
C VAL A 421 7.32 1.53 -19.44
N ARG A 422 8.44 1.64 -18.73
CA ARG A 422 9.48 0.60 -18.72
C ARG A 422 9.15 -0.39 -17.62
N VAL A 423 9.18 -1.67 -17.95
CA VAL A 423 9.12 -2.75 -16.98
C VAL A 423 10.43 -3.52 -17.05
N THR A 424 11.09 -3.65 -15.91
CA THR A 424 12.35 -4.37 -15.76
C THR A 424 12.13 -5.56 -14.85
N ALA A 425 12.44 -6.76 -15.35
CA ALA A 425 12.56 -7.97 -14.55
C ALA A 425 13.99 -8.11 -14.04
N SER A 426 14.16 -8.33 -12.73
CA SER A 426 15.46 -8.57 -12.10
C SER A 426 16.08 -9.90 -12.53
N ALA A 427 17.30 -10.20 -12.09
CA ALA A 427 17.74 -11.60 -12.05
C ALA A 427 16.79 -12.44 -11.16
N GLY A 428 16.75 -13.75 -11.37
CA GLY A 428 16.04 -14.66 -10.47
C GLY A 428 16.77 -14.84 -9.14
N SER A 429 16.04 -15.26 -8.09
CA SER A 429 16.61 -15.58 -6.78
C SER A 429 17.65 -16.70 -6.83
N GLY A 430 17.54 -17.61 -7.80
CA GLY A 430 18.54 -18.65 -8.07
C GLY A 430 19.51 -18.31 -9.20
N GLY A 431 19.47 -17.09 -9.74
CA GLY A 431 20.31 -16.62 -10.85
C GLY A 431 19.54 -16.32 -12.15
N GLY A 432 20.31 -15.99 -13.19
CA GLY A 432 19.82 -15.50 -14.48
C GLY A 432 20.16 -14.02 -14.70
N THR A 433 19.77 -13.50 -15.86
CA THR A 433 20.09 -12.12 -16.27
C THR A 433 18.82 -11.29 -16.40
N ALA A 434 18.84 -10.09 -15.82
CA ALA A 434 17.75 -9.13 -15.89
C ALA A 434 17.34 -8.82 -17.34
N ALA A 435 16.06 -8.50 -17.54
CA ALA A 435 15.49 -8.16 -18.84
C ALA A 435 14.56 -6.95 -18.69
N SER A 436 14.51 -6.07 -19.70
CA SER A 436 13.65 -4.88 -19.66
C SER A 436 12.92 -4.68 -20.97
N LYS A 437 11.70 -4.15 -20.89
CA LYS A 437 10.88 -3.84 -22.05
C LYS A 437 10.01 -2.61 -21.78
N THR A 438 9.86 -1.78 -22.79
CA THR A 438 9.00 -0.59 -22.75
C THR A 438 7.66 -0.89 -23.41
N TYR A 439 6.58 -0.39 -22.81
CA TYR A 439 5.21 -0.52 -23.29
C TYR A 439 4.60 0.86 -23.46
N THR A 440 3.76 0.97 -24.49
CA THR A 440 2.89 2.12 -24.68
C THR A 440 1.51 1.76 -24.14
N VAL A 441 1.01 2.51 -23.16
CA VAL A 441 -0.36 2.40 -22.62
C VAL A 441 -1.19 3.51 -23.25
N LYS A 442 -2.30 3.18 -23.90
CA LYS A 442 -3.18 4.20 -24.51
C LYS A 442 -4.07 4.84 -23.44
N ALA A 443 -4.45 6.10 -23.68
CA ALA A 443 -5.39 6.81 -22.81
C ALA A 443 -6.72 6.05 -22.67
N GLY A 444 -7.22 5.95 -21.44
CA GLY A 444 -8.47 5.28 -21.11
C GLY A 444 -8.46 3.76 -21.28
N THR A 445 -7.28 3.13 -21.38
CA THR A 445 -7.17 1.68 -21.60
C THR A 445 -6.43 0.97 -20.47
N THR A 446 -6.79 -0.31 -20.29
CA THR A 446 -6.05 -1.28 -19.47
C THR A 446 -5.42 -2.32 -20.37
N GLN A 447 -4.15 -2.65 -20.17
CA GLN A 447 -3.48 -3.72 -20.90
C GLN A 447 -2.74 -4.66 -19.95
N ASN A 448 -2.91 -5.96 -20.15
CA ASN A 448 -2.00 -6.96 -19.59
C ASN A 448 -0.77 -7.04 -20.49
N VAL A 449 0.41 -6.78 -19.93
CA VAL A 449 1.65 -6.77 -20.71
C VAL A 449 2.35 -8.12 -20.67
N GLN A 450 2.97 -8.49 -21.79
CA GLN A 450 3.84 -9.66 -21.85
C GLN A 450 5.10 -9.40 -21.03
N LEU A 451 5.20 -9.96 -19.83
CA LEU A 451 6.33 -9.72 -18.93
C LEU A 451 7.68 -10.00 -19.59
N PRO A 452 8.71 -9.15 -19.37
CA PRO A 452 10.08 -9.54 -19.64
C PRO A 452 10.43 -10.68 -18.68
N VAL A 453 10.93 -11.80 -19.21
CA VAL A 453 11.38 -12.94 -18.40
C VAL A 453 12.91 -12.94 -18.38
N PRO A 454 13.54 -13.05 -17.19
CA PRO A 454 15.00 -13.09 -17.08
C PRO A 454 15.59 -14.25 -17.88
N GLY A 455 16.69 -14.00 -18.59
CA GLY A 455 17.40 -15.04 -19.34
C GLY A 455 17.98 -16.08 -18.37
N GLY A 456 17.66 -17.36 -18.56
CA GLY A 456 18.11 -18.43 -17.67
C GLY A 456 17.53 -18.36 -16.25
N LEU A 457 16.32 -17.80 -16.10
CA LEU A 457 15.63 -17.63 -14.82
C LEU A 457 15.65 -18.91 -13.96
N LYS A 458 16.10 -18.76 -12.71
CA LYS A 458 15.95 -19.75 -11.63
C LYS A 458 15.27 -19.09 -10.44
N GLY A 459 14.27 -19.76 -9.86
CA GLY A 459 13.48 -19.24 -8.74
C GLY A 459 12.53 -18.12 -9.17
N THR A 460 12.23 -17.21 -8.24
CA THR A 460 11.34 -16.05 -8.46
C THR A 460 12.15 -14.82 -8.85
N TYR A 461 11.52 -13.85 -9.53
CA TYR A 461 12.13 -12.57 -9.89
C TYR A 461 11.27 -11.39 -9.43
N ALA A 462 11.83 -10.20 -9.39
CA ALA A 462 11.10 -8.97 -9.12
C ALA A 462 10.83 -8.19 -10.41
N LEU A 463 9.73 -7.44 -10.41
CA LEU A 463 9.37 -6.49 -11.44
C LEU A 463 9.52 -5.08 -10.89
N THR A 464 10.08 -4.21 -11.71
CA THR A 464 10.20 -2.78 -11.45
C THR A 464 9.52 -2.04 -12.59
N VAL A 465 8.54 -1.19 -12.27
CA VAL A 465 7.68 -0.46 -13.21
C VAL A 465 7.99 1.03 -13.12
N GLU A 466 8.41 1.63 -14.22
CA GLU A 466 8.84 3.04 -14.28
C GLU A 466 8.07 3.79 -15.39
N PRO A 467 7.24 4.77 -15.05
CA PRO A 467 6.67 5.70 -16.02
C PRO A 467 7.79 6.54 -16.65
N LEU A 468 7.89 6.55 -17.97
CA LEU A 468 8.93 7.31 -18.70
C LEU A 468 8.42 8.65 -19.20
N SER A 469 7.15 8.70 -19.62
CA SER A 469 6.50 9.90 -20.16
C SER A 469 4.99 9.71 -20.24
N GLY A 470 4.24 10.81 -20.36
CA GLY A 470 2.80 10.80 -20.57
C GLY A 470 1.99 11.12 -19.31
N GLY A 471 0.83 10.48 -19.17
CA GLY A 471 -0.03 10.62 -17.99
C GLY A 471 0.30 9.66 -16.85
N PRO A 472 -0.37 9.81 -15.69
CA PRO A 472 -0.30 8.85 -14.60
C PRO A 472 -0.70 7.44 -15.07
N VAL A 473 0.05 6.44 -14.62
CA VAL A 473 -0.22 5.02 -14.86
C VAL A 473 -0.44 4.34 -13.53
N HIS A 474 -1.46 3.50 -13.42
CA HIS A 474 -1.62 2.59 -12.29
C HIS A 474 -1.28 1.18 -12.75
N ALA A 475 -0.78 0.37 -11.83
CA ALA A 475 -0.37 -0.99 -12.11
C ALA A 475 -0.94 -1.96 -11.06
N ALA A 476 -1.20 -3.19 -11.50
CA ALA A 476 -1.53 -4.30 -10.62
C ALA A 476 -0.88 -5.59 -11.13
N ARG A 477 -0.47 -6.44 -10.20
CA ARG A 477 0.01 -7.78 -10.49
C ARG A 477 -1.05 -8.79 -10.07
N LEU A 478 -1.42 -9.65 -11.01
CA LEU A 478 -2.11 -10.90 -10.75
C LEU A 478 -1.07 -12.02 -10.58
N LEU A 479 -1.16 -12.75 -9.47
CA LEU A 479 -0.47 -14.03 -9.29
C LEU A 479 -1.49 -15.17 -9.35
N GLU A 480 -1.14 -16.24 -10.05
CA GLU A 480 -1.96 -17.43 -10.19
C GLU A 480 -1.18 -18.66 -9.73
N ALA A 481 -1.85 -19.53 -8.99
CA ALA A 481 -1.35 -20.84 -8.59
C ALA A 481 -2.47 -21.88 -8.67
N PRO A 482 -2.99 -22.19 -9.88
CA PRO A 482 -4.12 -23.12 -9.99
C PRO A 482 -3.77 -24.47 -9.39
N GLN A 483 -4.67 -25.00 -8.56
CA GLN A 483 -4.50 -26.28 -7.86
C GLN A 483 -5.82 -27.04 -7.86
N ASP A 484 -5.79 -28.33 -8.21
CA ASP A 484 -6.95 -29.22 -8.15
C ASP A 484 -8.24 -28.68 -8.82
N GLY A 485 -8.07 -27.97 -9.94
CA GLY A 485 -9.17 -27.35 -10.69
C GLY A 485 -9.66 -26.01 -10.13
N VAL A 486 -9.15 -25.58 -8.98
CA VAL A 486 -9.39 -24.28 -8.37
C VAL A 486 -8.45 -23.24 -8.99
N PRO A 487 -8.97 -22.13 -9.56
CA PRO A 487 -8.17 -21.08 -10.16
C PRO A 487 -7.62 -20.11 -9.10
N MET A 488 -6.87 -20.61 -8.12
CA MET A 488 -6.35 -19.79 -7.00
C MET A 488 -5.53 -18.61 -7.52
N PHE A 489 -5.81 -17.43 -6.98
CA PHE A 489 -5.19 -16.18 -7.42
C PHE A 489 -5.27 -15.09 -6.38
N THR A 490 -4.41 -14.09 -6.53
CA THR A 490 -4.44 -12.82 -5.78
C THR A 490 -4.07 -11.67 -6.72
N VAL A 491 -4.58 -10.48 -6.44
CA VAL A 491 -4.27 -9.26 -7.20
C VAL A 491 -3.70 -8.21 -6.26
N GLN A 492 -2.56 -7.65 -6.62
CA GLN A 492 -1.84 -6.70 -5.80
C GLN A 492 -1.59 -5.42 -6.57
N THR A 493 -2.01 -4.29 -6.02
CA THR A 493 -1.76 -2.98 -6.61
C THR A 493 -0.30 -2.57 -6.44
N LEU A 494 0.24 -1.84 -7.40
CA LEU A 494 1.63 -1.37 -7.42
C LEU A 494 1.67 0.17 -7.35
N PRO A 495 1.47 0.78 -6.16
CA PRO A 495 1.70 2.20 -5.95
C PRO A 495 3.20 2.53 -5.98
N ASP A 496 3.54 3.81 -5.81
CA ASP A 496 4.94 4.24 -5.65
C ASP A 496 5.68 3.41 -4.58
N ASP A 497 6.86 2.90 -4.91
CA ASP A 497 7.67 2.07 -4.02
C ASP A 497 8.42 2.86 -2.94
N ARG A 498 8.22 4.18 -2.88
CA ARG A 498 8.89 5.11 -1.95
C ARG A 498 10.41 5.01 -2.04
N GLY A 499 10.96 4.72 -3.23
CA GLY A 499 12.40 4.65 -3.43
C GLY A 499 13.10 6.01 -3.45
N THR A 500 12.36 7.09 -3.65
CA THR A 500 12.87 8.46 -3.56
C THR A 500 11.96 9.32 -2.70
N VAL A 501 12.55 10.36 -2.12
CA VAL A 501 11.84 11.37 -1.34
C VAL A 501 12.20 12.76 -1.88
N ARG A 502 11.23 13.67 -1.85
CA ARG A 502 11.49 15.09 -2.15
C ARG A 502 12.12 15.73 -0.92
N VAL A 503 13.32 16.26 -1.08
CA VAL A 503 13.99 17.02 -0.02
C VAL A 503 13.86 18.51 -0.34
N PRO A 504 13.17 19.29 0.50
CA PRO A 504 13.09 20.73 0.31
C PRO A 504 14.49 21.35 0.46
N GLU A 505 14.76 22.42 -0.29
CA GLU A 505 15.93 23.25 0.00
C GLU A 505 15.71 23.89 1.38
N ALA A 506 16.64 23.65 2.30
CA ALA A 506 16.65 24.24 3.62
C ALA A 506 17.79 25.25 3.70
N GLU A 507 17.47 26.50 4.04
CA GLU A 507 18.45 27.53 4.32
C GLU A 507 18.53 27.78 5.84
N GLN A 508 19.73 28.08 6.33
CA GLN A 508 19.90 28.48 7.72
C GLN A 508 19.36 29.89 7.94
N ASP A 509 18.24 30.01 8.66
CA ASP A 509 17.76 31.29 9.16
C ASP A 509 18.39 31.60 10.52
N LEU A 510 19.48 32.36 10.50
CA LEU A 510 20.18 32.81 11.71
C LEU A 510 19.42 33.88 12.50
N SER A 511 18.32 34.45 11.97
CA SER A 511 17.49 35.44 12.68
C SER A 511 16.66 34.82 13.81
N VAL A 512 16.48 33.49 13.80
CA VAL A 512 15.84 32.74 14.89
C VAL A 512 16.68 32.77 16.18
N LEU A 513 18.00 32.95 16.06
CA LEU A 513 18.91 33.08 17.21
C LEU A 513 18.93 34.47 17.84
N THR A 514 18.28 35.47 17.21
CA THR A 514 18.26 36.86 17.70
C THR A 514 16.90 37.29 18.24
N LYS A 515 16.02 36.36 18.63
CA LYS A 515 14.73 36.66 19.28
C LYS A 515 14.76 36.50 20.79
#